data_AF-A0A087X9V4-F1
#
_entry.id   AF-A0A087X9V4-F1
#
_cell.length_a   1.000
_cell.length_b   1.000
_cell.length_c   1.000
_cell.angle_alpha   90.00
_cell.angle_beta   90.00
_cell.angle_gamma   90.00
#
_symmetry.space_group_name_H-M   'P 1'
#
loop_
_entity.id
_entity.type
_entity.pdbx_description
1 polymer ?
#
loop_
_entity_poly.entity_id
_entity_poly.type
_entity_poly.pdbx_seq_one_letter_code
_entity_poly.pdbx_strand_id
1 'polypeptide(L)'
;MSDVAPPPCSFLAPPPAGVFSPHGPSLSLTCRPAAMLDEAVGLGAVTVLGVLEQAYFSLQVIYARRKYSVSPPCISGPPEFERIFRAQANCSEYFPIFITILWTSGVFFSQGLSSLCGLLYLYGRLCYFWGYAESAQGR
;
A
#
# COMPACT_ATOMS: atom_id res chain seq x y z
N MET A 1 -4.37 -10.38 93.58
CA MET A 1 -4.56 -11.75 93.07
C MET A 1 -6.02 -11.88 92.70
N SER A 2 -6.40 -11.99 91.43
CA SER A 2 -5.87 -12.99 90.51
C SER A 2 -5.78 -12.46 89.07
N ASP A 3 -4.69 -12.82 88.42
CA ASP A 3 -4.38 -12.59 87.00
C ASP A 3 -5.49 -13.11 86.08
N VAL A 4 -5.95 -12.28 85.16
CA VAL A 4 -6.77 -12.71 84.02
C VAL A 4 -5.84 -12.98 82.85
N ALA A 5 -5.57 -14.26 82.60
CA ALA A 5 -4.86 -14.73 81.42
C ALA A 5 -5.68 -14.51 80.14
N PRO A 6 -5.06 -14.12 79.00
CA PRO A 6 -5.76 -13.99 77.73
C PRO A 6 -6.11 -15.36 77.11
N PRO A 7 -7.21 -15.47 76.33
CA PRO A 7 -7.58 -16.71 75.63
C PRO A 7 -6.63 -17.00 74.44
N PRO A 8 -6.53 -18.26 74.00
CA PRO A 8 -5.54 -18.69 73.00
C PRO A 8 -5.80 -18.14 71.61
N CYS A 9 -4.73 -17.88 70.86
CA CYS A 9 -4.76 -17.54 69.44
C CYS A 9 -5.46 -18.62 68.61
N SER A 10 -6.68 -18.33 68.15
CA SER A 10 -7.36 -19.10 67.13
C SER A 10 -6.64 -18.94 65.80
N PHE A 11 -6.01 -20.01 65.32
CA PHE A 11 -5.54 -20.14 63.94
C PHE A 11 -6.74 -19.96 62.99
N LEU A 12 -6.81 -18.81 62.32
CA LEU A 12 -7.75 -18.60 61.22
C LEU A 12 -7.20 -19.35 60.00
N ALA A 13 -7.93 -20.36 59.53
CA ALA A 13 -7.63 -21.11 58.32
C ALA A 13 -7.49 -20.17 57.10
N PRO A 14 -6.61 -20.47 56.13
CA PRO A 14 -6.55 -19.71 54.88
C PRO A 14 -7.89 -19.82 54.12
N PRO A 15 -8.32 -18.76 53.42
CA PRO A 15 -9.54 -18.81 52.62
C PRO A 15 -9.42 -19.88 51.52
N PRO A 16 -10.54 -20.52 51.11
CA PRO A 16 -10.52 -21.46 50.00
C PRO A 16 -10.06 -20.70 48.74
N ALA A 17 -9.20 -21.35 47.95
CA ALA A 17 -8.77 -20.86 46.64
C ALA A 17 -10.01 -20.50 45.82
N GLY A 18 -10.24 -19.19 45.68
CA GLY A 18 -11.31 -18.65 44.87
C GLY A 18 -11.13 -19.14 43.44
N VAL A 19 -12.17 -19.82 42.95
CA VAL A 19 -12.33 -20.24 41.56
C VAL A 19 -12.06 -19.04 40.66
N PHE A 20 -10.97 -19.10 39.91
CA PHE A 20 -10.60 -18.11 38.92
C PHE A 20 -11.62 -18.17 37.77
N SER A 21 -12.58 -17.25 37.76
CA SER A 21 -13.57 -17.11 36.70
C SER A 21 -12.91 -16.40 35.49
N PRO A 22 -12.80 -17.00 34.30
CA PRO A 22 -12.06 -16.43 33.18
C PRO A 22 -12.98 -15.64 32.23
N HIS A 23 -13.82 -14.75 32.77
CA HIS A 23 -14.67 -13.88 31.95
C HIS A 23 -14.45 -12.40 32.31
N GLY A 24 -13.31 -11.87 31.87
CA GLY A 24 -13.08 -10.45 31.63
C GLY A 24 -12.49 -10.30 30.22
N PRO A 25 -12.80 -9.24 29.46
CA PRO A 25 -12.35 -9.11 28.08
C PRO A 25 -10.83 -8.97 28.11
N SER A 26 -10.16 -10.04 27.70
CA SER A 26 -8.73 -10.02 27.42
C SER A 26 -8.53 -9.00 26.31
N LEU A 27 -7.91 -7.87 26.65
CA LEU A 27 -7.42 -6.90 25.67
C LEU A 27 -6.19 -7.53 25.01
N SER A 28 -6.41 -8.59 24.24
CA SER A 28 -5.42 -9.20 23.38
C SER A 28 -5.15 -8.23 22.25
N LEU A 29 -4.20 -7.32 22.49
CA LEU A 29 -3.49 -6.57 21.46
C LEU A 29 -2.59 -7.52 20.66
N THR A 30 -3.14 -8.64 20.18
CA THR A 30 -2.56 -9.39 19.08
C THR A 30 -2.86 -8.60 17.83
N CYS A 31 -2.04 -7.58 17.57
CA CYS A 31 -1.81 -7.12 16.21
C CYS A 31 -1.25 -8.33 15.46
N ARG A 32 -2.13 -9.17 14.90
CA ARG A 32 -1.74 -10.26 14.01
C ARG A 32 -1.09 -9.56 12.82
N PRO A 33 0.22 -9.74 12.56
CA PRO A 33 0.86 -9.16 11.38
C PRO A 33 0.13 -9.57 10.09
N ALA A 34 -0.48 -10.75 10.10
CA ALA A 34 -1.35 -11.24 9.03
C ALA A 34 -2.58 -10.35 8.77
N ALA A 35 -3.28 -9.89 9.80
CA ALA A 35 -4.48 -9.04 9.63
C ALA A 35 -4.13 -7.64 9.10
N MET A 36 -2.99 -7.10 9.53
CA MET A 36 -2.45 -5.84 8.99
C MET A 36 -1.97 -5.97 7.54
N LEU A 37 -1.45 -7.15 7.16
CA LEU A 37 -1.04 -7.44 5.78
C LEU A 37 -2.25 -7.60 4.87
N ASP A 38 -3.32 -8.28 5.30
CA ASP A 38 -4.56 -8.40 4.53
C ASP A 38 -5.12 -7.02 4.17
N GLU A 39 -5.09 -6.08 5.13
CA GLU A 39 -5.45 -4.66 4.98
C GLU A 39 -4.38 -3.80 4.27
N ALA A 40 -3.29 -4.39 3.76
CA ALA A 40 -2.28 -3.70 2.95
C ALA A 40 -2.09 -4.35 1.57
N VAL A 41 -2.57 -5.58 1.38
CA VAL A 41 -2.40 -6.37 0.15
C VAL A 41 -2.99 -5.64 -1.07
N GLY A 42 -4.15 -4.98 -0.94
CA GLY A 42 -4.78 -4.23 -2.03
C GLY A 42 -3.90 -3.08 -2.56
N LEU A 43 -3.44 -2.21 -1.67
CA LEU A 43 -2.56 -1.07 -2.01
C LEU A 43 -1.21 -1.56 -2.54
N GLY A 44 -0.67 -2.62 -1.93
CA GLY A 44 0.57 -3.25 -2.36
C GLY A 44 0.45 -3.81 -3.78
N ALA A 45 -0.63 -4.54 -4.08
CA ALA A 45 -0.88 -5.10 -5.40
C ALA A 45 -1.02 -3.99 -6.46
N VAL A 46 -1.77 -2.93 -6.17
CA VAL A 46 -1.91 -1.77 -7.08
C VAL A 46 -0.57 -1.07 -7.29
N THR A 47 0.25 -0.93 -6.24
CA THR A 47 1.60 -0.35 -6.34
C THR A 47 2.49 -1.19 -7.25
N VAL A 48 2.51 -2.52 -7.07
CA VAL A 48 3.28 -3.44 -7.94
C VAL A 48 2.80 -3.36 -9.38
N LEU A 49 1.48 -3.35 -9.62
CA LEU A 49 0.92 -3.16 -10.95
C LEU A 49 1.36 -1.83 -11.58
N GLY A 50 1.36 -0.74 -10.82
CA GLY A 50 1.84 0.56 -11.30
C GLY A 50 3.33 0.56 -11.65
N VAL A 51 4.16 -0.13 -10.86
CA VAL A 51 5.59 -0.30 -11.21
C VAL A 51 5.76 -1.11 -12.50
N LEU A 52 4.98 -2.18 -12.68
CA LEU A 52 5.00 -2.98 -13.92
C LEU A 52 4.54 -2.16 -15.13
N GLU A 53 3.54 -1.31 -14.97
CA GLU A 53 3.10 -0.38 -16.02
C GLU A 53 4.21 0.61 -16.40
N GLN A 54 4.88 1.23 -15.42
CA GLN A 54 6.02 2.12 -15.67
C GLN A 54 7.19 1.39 -16.35
N ALA A 55 7.44 0.14 -15.97
CA ALA A 55 8.42 -0.72 -16.64
C ALA A 55 8.02 -0.99 -18.09
N TYR A 56 6.74 -1.29 -18.35
CA TYR A 56 6.21 -1.46 -19.69
C TYR A 56 6.40 -0.21 -20.56
N PHE A 57 6.05 0.99 -20.07
CA PHE A 57 6.28 2.24 -20.82
C PHE A 57 7.76 2.49 -21.10
N SER A 58 8.63 2.17 -20.14
CA SER A 58 10.08 2.28 -20.32
C SER A 58 10.59 1.32 -21.41
N LEU A 59 10.09 0.08 -21.45
CA LEU A 59 10.39 -0.87 -22.52
C LEU A 59 9.90 -0.40 -23.89
N GLN A 60 8.73 0.24 -23.97
CA GLN A 60 8.23 0.84 -25.20
C GLN A 60 9.14 1.95 -25.72
N VAL A 61 9.66 2.81 -24.83
CA VAL A 61 10.68 3.81 -25.21
C VAL A 61 11.95 3.14 -25.73
N ILE A 62 12.45 2.09 -25.07
CA ILE A 62 13.64 1.35 -25.52
C ILE A 62 13.40 0.74 -26.91
N TYR A 63 12.22 0.15 -27.14
CA TYR A 63 11.84 -0.37 -28.44
C TYR A 63 11.78 0.73 -29.50
N ALA A 64 11.17 1.87 -29.18
CA ALA A 64 11.09 3.01 -30.08
C ALA A 64 12.49 3.57 -30.41
N ARG A 65 13.41 3.64 -29.44
CA ARG A 65 14.82 4.02 -29.68
C ARG A 65 15.48 3.11 -30.70
N ARG A 66 15.26 1.80 -30.62
CA ARG A 66 15.78 0.84 -31.60
C ARG A 66 15.11 1.00 -32.96
N LYS A 67 13.79 1.14 -33.00
CA LYS A 67 13.00 1.29 -34.24
C LYS A 67 13.38 2.54 -35.03
N TYR A 68 13.55 3.66 -34.34
CA TYR A 68 13.87 4.96 -34.95
C TYR A 68 15.36 5.31 -34.91
N SER A 69 16.21 4.38 -34.48
CA SER A 69 17.68 4.56 -34.35
C SER A 69 18.09 5.81 -33.55
N VAL A 70 17.36 6.12 -32.48
CA VAL A 70 17.65 7.25 -31.59
C VAL A 70 18.50 6.78 -30.40
N SER A 71 19.82 6.87 -30.56
CA SER A 71 20.80 6.53 -29.53
C SER A 71 20.78 7.55 -28.37
N PRO A 72 20.95 7.11 -27.11
CA PRO A 72 21.26 8.01 -26.00
C PRO A 72 22.53 8.83 -26.30
N PRO A 73 22.65 10.10 -25.86
CA PRO A 73 21.72 10.85 -24.99
C PRO A 73 20.59 11.56 -25.75
N CYS A 74 20.44 11.33 -27.06
CA CYS A 74 19.46 12.04 -27.86
C CYS A 74 18.02 11.72 -27.40
N ILE A 75 17.21 12.77 -27.28
CA ILE A 75 15.78 12.70 -26.92
C ILE A 75 14.87 13.25 -28.02
N SER A 76 15.45 13.69 -29.14
CA SER A 76 14.75 14.22 -30.31
C SER A 76 14.85 13.23 -31.47
N GLY A 77 13.82 13.15 -32.29
CA GLY A 77 13.75 12.19 -33.38
C GLY A 77 12.48 12.35 -34.21
N PRO A 78 12.05 11.29 -34.92
CA PRO A 78 10.76 11.30 -35.60
C PRO A 78 9.62 11.61 -34.62
N PRO A 79 8.55 12.29 -35.06
CA PRO A 79 7.47 12.72 -34.16
C PRO A 79 6.80 11.53 -33.45
N GLU A 80 6.82 10.33 -34.02
CA GLU A 80 6.35 9.09 -33.38
C GLU A 80 7.21 8.73 -32.14
N PHE A 81 8.53 8.85 -32.25
CA PHE A 81 9.45 8.60 -31.15
C PHE A 81 9.22 9.62 -30.02
N GLU A 82 9.14 10.90 -30.39
CA GLU A 82 8.95 11.97 -29.41
C GLU A 82 7.63 11.84 -28.66
N ARG A 83 6.56 11.38 -29.32
CA ARG A 83 5.28 11.08 -28.67
C ARG A 83 5.43 10.00 -27.60
N ILE A 84 6.00 8.85 -27.94
CA ILE A 84 6.21 7.74 -27.00
C ILE A 84 7.12 8.16 -25.83
N PHE A 85 8.20 8.89 -26.13
CA PHE A 85 9.13 9.39 -25.12
C PHE A 85 8.46 10.38 -24.16
N ARG A 86 7.67 11.33 -24.67
CA ARG A 86 6.91 12.29 -23.85
C ARG A 86 5.80 11.63 -23.05
N ALA A 87 5.10 10.65 -23.60
CA ALA A 87 4.08 9.90 -22.88
C ALA A 87 4.67 9.18 -21.66
N GLN A 88 5.81 8.50 -21.83
CA GLN A 88 6.52 7.82 -20.74
C GLN A 88 7.03 8.82 -19.68
N ALA A 89 7.59 9.96 -20.11
CA ALA A 89 8.06 11.00 -19.20
C ALA A 89 6.89 11.56 -18.36
N ASN A 90 5.76 11.87 -18.98
CA ASN A 90 4.57 12.35 -18.29
C ASN A 90 4.09 11.34 -17.24
N CYS A 91 3.91 10.07 -17.62
CA CYS A 91 3.51 9.04 -16.66
C CYS A 91 4.49 8.94 -15.49
N SER A 92 5.79 9.08 -15.74
CA SER A 92 6.84 9.05 -14.70
C SER A 92 6.83 10.24 -13.77
N GLU A 93 6.50 11.44 -14.27
CA GLU A 93 6.35 12.65 -13.44
C GLU A 93 5.17 12.54 -12.47
N TYR A 94 4.06 11.94 -12.91
CA TYR A 94 2.88 11.76 -12.07
C TYR A 94 2.95 10.54 -11.15
N PHE A 95 3.82 9.58 -11.41
CA PHE A 95 3.87 8.33 -10.65
C PHE A 95 4.16 8.53 -9.13
N PRO A 96 5.12 9.38 -8.70
CA PRO A 96 5.33 9.64 -7.27
C PRO A 96 4.12 10.30 -6.60
N ILE A 97 3.41 11.18 -7.32
CA ILE A 97 2.19 11.84 -6.83
C ILE A 97 1.10 10.79 -6.63
N PHE A 98 0.93 9.90 -7.61
CA PHE A 98 -0.03 8.79 -7.53
C PHE A 98 0.25 7.88 -6.33
N ILE A 99 1.49 7.41 -6.14
CA ILE A 99 1.85 6.54 -5.01
C ILE A 99 1.59 7.26 -3.68
N THR A 100 1.97 8.53 -3.56
CA THR A 100 1.75 9.30 -2.33
C THR A 100 0.26 9.39 -1.98
N ILE A 101 -0.59 9.69 -2.97
CA ILE A 101 -2.05 9.78 -2.77
C ILE A 101 -2.67 8.41 -2.51
N LEU A 102 -2.27 7.36 -3.22
CA LEU A 102 -2.75 6.00 -3.05
C LEU A 102 -2.53 5.52 -1.61
N TRP A 103 -1.31 5.68 -1.09
CA TRP A 103 -0.96 5.25 0.26
C TRP A 103 -1.60 6.13 1.33
N THR A 104 -1.59 7.46 1.15
CA THR A 104 -2.22 8.37 2.12
C THR A 104 -3.73 8.11 2.20
N SER A 105 -4.42 8.00 1.07
CA SER A 105 -5.85 7.68 1.08
C SER A 105 -6.15 6.28 1.60
N GLY A 106 -5.29 5.29 1.29
CA GLY A 106 -5.46 3.92 1.75
C GLY A 106 -5.29 3.76 3.26
N VAL A 107 -4.34 4.48 3.86
CA VAL A 107 -4.09 4.46 5.31
C VAL A 107 -5.11 5.28 6.09
N PHE A 108 -5.49 6.47 5.58
CA PHE A 108 -6.31 7.42 6.35
C PHE A 108 -7.81 7.42 6.01
N PHE A 109 -8.23 6.83 4.89
CA PHE A 109 -9.63 6.85 4.45
C PHE A 109 -10.24 5.45 4.30
N SER A 110 -9.92 4.75 3.21
CA SER A 110 -10.47 3.42 2.95
C SER A 110 -9.58 2.68 1.96
N GLN A 111 -8.98 1.58 2.41
CA GLN A 111 -8.08 0.78 1.59
C GLN A 111 -8.77 0.22 0.33
N GLY A 112 -10.01 -0.27 0.46
CA GLY A 112 -10.77 -0.82 -0.67
C GLY A 112 -11.07 0.22 -1.75
N LEU A 113 -11.55 1.41 -1.35
CA LEU A 113 -11.85 2.48 -2.31
C LEU A 113 -10.57 3.03 -2.95
N SER A 114 -9.52 3.24 -2.15
CA SER A 114 -8.21 3.68 -2.66
C SER A 114 -7.62 2.70 -3.66
N SER A 115 -7.72 1.39 -3.40
CA SER A 115 -7.25 0.37 -4.33
C SER A 115 -8.05 0.38 -5.64
N LEU A 116 -9.38 0.51 -5.57
CA LEU A 116 -10.24 0.61 -6.76
C LEU A 116 -9.94 1.87 -7.58
N CYS A 117 -9.86 3.03 -6.94
CA CYS A 117 -9.46 4.28 -7.58
C CYS A 117 -8.06 4.18 -8.20
N GLY A 118 -7.13 3.48 -7.54
CA GLY A 118 -5.80 3.23 -8.07
C GLY A 118 -5.81 2.37 -9.34
N LEU A 119 -6.62 1.31 -9.39
CA LEU A 119 -6.80 0.52 -10.62
C LEU A 119 -7.38 1.35 -11.77
N LEU A 120 -8.38 2.20 -11.48
CA LEU A 120 -8.95 3.10 -12.47
C LEU A 120 -7.92 4.11 -13.00
N TYR A 121 -7.06 4.62 -12.11
CA TYR A 121 -5.95 5.50 -12.50
C TYR A 121 -4.96 4.80 -13.43
N LEU A 122 -4.52 3.58 -13.10
CA LEU A 122 -3.59 2.81 -13.94
C LEU A 122 -4.22 2.53 -15.31
N TYR A 123 -5.49 2.10 -15.35
CA TYR A 123 -6.19 1.91 -16.62
C TYR A 123 -6.23 3.19 -17.47
N GLY A 124 -6.54 4.34 -16.84
CA GLY A 124 -6.50 5.63 -17.52
C GLY A 124 -5.12 5.99 -18.06
N ARG A 125 -4.04 5.64 -17.34
CA ARG A 125 -2.65 5.87 -17.77
C ARG A 125 -2.26 4.99 -18.94
N LEU A 126 -2.68 3.73 -18.96
CA LEU A 126 -2.49 2.85 -20.10
C LEU A 126 -3.18 3.38 -21.36
N CYS A 127 -4.45 3.79 -21.24
CA CYS A 127 -5.21 4.40 -22.33
C CYS A 127 -4.55 5.70 -22.82
N TYR A 128 -4.13 6.58 -21.90
CA TYR A 128 -3.41 7.81 -22.22
C TYR A 128 -2.12 7.50 -23.00
N PHE A 129 -1.32 6.53 -22.55
CA PHE A 129 -0.06 6.20 -23.20
C PHE A 129 -0.26 5.69 -24.63
N TRP A 130 -1.22 4.78 -24.84
CA TRP A 130 -1.53 4.27 -26.18
C TRP A 130 -2.09 5.36 -27.09
N GLY A 131 -3.03 6.16 -26.59
CA GLY A 131 -3.62 7.26 -27.36
C GLY A 131 -2.57 8.30 -27.77
N TYR A 132 -1.68 8.67 -26.85
CA TYR A 132 -0.59 9.61 -27.11
C TYR A 132 0.46 9.05 -28.07
N ALA A 133 0.76 7.75 -27.99
CA ALA A 133 1.68 7.09 -28.92
C ALA A 133 1.17 7.12 -30.36
N GLU A 134 -0.15 6.95 -30.55
CA GLU A 134 -0.78 6.92 -31.86
C GLU A 134 -0.96 8.33 -32.46
N SER A 135 -1.46 9.30 -31.68
CA SER A 135 -1.63 10.67 -32.15
C SER A 135 -1.48 11.70 -31.01
N ALA A 136 -0.90 12.86 -31.30
CA ALA A 136 -0.78 13.94 -30.31
C ALA A 136 -2.16 14.51 -29.87
N GLN A 137 -3.21 14.29 -30.67
CA GLN A 137 -4.57 14.71 -30.39
C GLN A 137 -5.32 13.71 -29.50
N GLY A 138 -4.98 12.42 -29.56
CA GLY A 138 -5.64 11.31 -28.85
C GLY A 138 -5.19 11.13 -27.41
N ARG A 139 -4.92 12.23 -26.70
CA ARG A 139 -4.48 12.25 -25.31
C ARG A 139 -5.63 12.19 -24.32
#